data_AF-A0A970FX54-F1
#
_entry.id   AF-A0A970FX54-F1
#
_cell.length_a   1.000
_cell.length_b   1.000
_cell.length_c   1.000
_cell.angle_alpha   90.00
_cell.angle_beta   90.00
_cell.angle_gamma   90.00
#
_symmetry.space_group_name_H-M   'P 1'
#
loop_
_entity.id
_entity.type
_entity.pdbx_description
1 polymer ?
#
loop_
_entity_poly.entity_id
_entity_poly.type
_entity_poly.pdbx_seq_one_letter_code
_entity_poly.pdbx_strand_id
1 'polypeptide(L)'
;METREYPLRHAQPEAAAGERDFDGAPLQESGKPAAMPQTDEPRCQEQGDCPDAESGGAGQADVIRVRFNKRERVYSAEQAAPLVEMGLKWESFRPQYEKLKFLASIRQKTVGQLIDGLIEEQDGRLYRRMVEEAGGDEEKAAREFEKRKAERQKRFEQFCRKEEEEERLLQAERQSKAEQRLADEFLKLTEEFPGCFNSFSDLPRAVVECAVLQDIPLFDAYLRYRHSEAKRAAAERERQQKSAGRSAGSLSDTGLSPDFELDEFERAFYKALQ
;
A
#
# COMPACT_ATOMS: atom_id res chain seq x y z
N MET A 1 15.26 11.17 -72.54
CA MET A 1 14.06 11.25 -71.69
C MET A 1 14.56 11.41 -70.27
N GLU A 2 14.30 12.57 -69.69
CA GLU A 2 14.90 13.03 -68.44
C GLU A 2 14.26 12.33 -67.23
N THR A 3 15.10 11.68 -66.42
CA THR A 3 14.77 11.18 -65.09
C THR A 3 14.79 12.34 -64.10
N ARG A 4 13.62 12.75 -63.60
CA ARG A 4 13.50 13.66 -62.45
C ARG A 4 13.14 12.84 -61.21
N GLU A 5 14.16 12.42 -60.50
CA GLU A 5 14.07 11.97 -59.11
C GLU A 5 13.75 13.18 -58.22
N TYR A 6 12.67 13.10 -57.45
CA TYR A 6 12.36 14.08 -56.41
C TYR A 6 13.00 13.64 -55.09
N PRO A 7 13.65 14.56 -54.34
CA PRO A 7 14.39 14.21 -53.14
C PRO A 7 13.45 14.06 -51.92
N LEU A 8 13.53 12.91 -51.26
CA LEU A 8 13.12 12.76 -49.85
C LEU A 8 13.96 13.74 -49.02
N ARG A 9 13.32 14.72 -48.39
CA ARG A 9 13.96 15.52 -47.34
C ARG A 9 14.13 14.64 -46.09
N HIS A 10 15.29 13.99 -45.99
CA HIS A 10 15.83 13.58 -44.71
C HIS A 10 16.11 14.82 -43.88
N ALA A 11 15.39 15.00 -42.78
CA ALA A 11 15.84 15.85 -41.70
C ALA A 11 17.04 15.14 -41.05
N GLN A 12 18.21 15.76 -41.17
CA GLN A 12 19.43 15.28 -40.55
C GLN A 12 19.40 15.42 -39.02
N PRO A 13 20.13 14.53 -38.33
CA PRO A 13 20.54 14.63 -36.94
C PRO A 13 21.95 15.25 -36.81
N GLU A 14 22.23 15.97 -35.72
CA GLU A 14 23.57 16.23 -35.18
C GLU A 14 23.42 16.73 -33.73
N ALA A 15 24.31 16.52 -32.77
CA ALA A 15 25.29 15.49 -32.42
C ALA A 15 26.01 16.02 -31.16
N ALA A 16 26.20 15.17 -30.13
CA ALA A 16 27.32 15.27 -29.17
C ALA A 16 27.35 13.91 -28.42
N ALA A 17 28.05 12.91 -28.96
CA ALA A 17 29.45 12.59 -28.66
C ALA A 17 29.60 11.94 -27.26
N GLY A 18 30.11 10.73 -27.10
CA GLY A 18 30.66 9.75 -28.03
C GLY A 18 31.10 8.52 -27.23
N GLU A 19 30.97 7.33 -27.82
CA GLU A 19 31.50 6.06 -27.31
C GLU A 19 33.03 6.06 -27.38
N ARG A 20 33.70 5.38 -26.42
CA ARG A 20 34.87 4.52 -26.69
C ARG A 20 34.98 3.39 -25.68
N ASP A 21 35.16 2.19 -26.21
CA ASP A 21 35.48 0.94 -25.53
C ASP A 21 36.94 0.85 -25.04
N PHE A 22 37.13 -0.10 -24.11
CA PHE A 22 38.24 -1.07 -23.99
C PHE A 22 39.39 -0.82 -22.98
N ASP A 23 39.48 -1.81 -22.06
CA ASP A 23 40.61 -2.46 -21.37
C ASP A 23 41.75 -1.71 -20.64
N GLY A 24 42.09 -2.28 -19.48
CA GLY A 24 43.47 -2.35 -18.98
C GLY A 24 43.76 -1.60 -17.67
N ALA A 25 43.82 -2.34 -16.55
CA ALA A 25 44.43 -1.88 -15.28
C ALA A 25 45.96 -1.63 -15.46
N PRO A 26 46.63 -0.74 -14.68
CA PRO A 26 47.10 -1.09 -13.32
C PRO A 26 47.23 0.06 -12.26
N LEU A 27 47.31 -0.34 -10.97
CA LEU A 27 48.08 0.14 -9.78
C LEU A 27 48.48 1.65 -9.68
N GLN A 28 48.40 2.38 -8.56
CA GLN A 28 48.90 2.20 -7.16
C GLN A 28 48.41 3.42 -6.35
N GLU A 29 47.78 3.32 -5.16
CA GLU A 29 48.32 3.15 -3.79
C GLU A 29 48.55 4.46 -3.00
N SER A 30 48.25 4.39 -1.68
CA SER A 30 48.42 5.33 -0.56
C SER A 30 47.28 6.34 -0.28
N GLY A 31 46.68 6.45 0.92
CA GLY A 31 46.88 5.77 2.22
C GLY A 31 45.74 6.06 3.25
N LYS A 32 45.28 4.97 3.88
CA LYS A 32 44.65 4.67 5.21
C LYS A 32 44.49 5.76 6.33
N PRO A 33 43.85 5.47 7.50
CA PRO A 33 42.58 4.74 7.82
C PRO A 33 41.81 5.28 9.09
N ALA A 34 40.62 4.73 9.41
CA ALA A 34 40.10 4.48 10.78
C ALA A 34 38.79 3.66 10.68
N ALA A 35 38.82 2.33 10.76
CA ALA A 35 38.70 1.48 11.97
C ALA A 35 37.27 1.42 12.55
N MET A 36 36.64 0.23 12.50
CA MET A 36 35.90 -0.47 13.58
C MET A 36 35.27 -1.78 13.01
N PRO A 37 34.99 -2.81 13.85
CA PRO A 37 35.48 -4.17 13.63
C PRO A 37 34.41 -5.22 13.29
N GLN A 38 34.89 -6.39 12.86
CA GLN A 38 34.17 -7.64 12.67
C GLN A 38 33.88 -8.33 14.02
N THR A 39 32.72 -9.00 14.11
CA THR A 39 32.44 -10.15 14.99
C THR A 39 31.13 -10.76 14.50
N ASP A 40 31.22 -11.81 13.69
CA ASP A 40 31.05 -13.23 14.06
C ASP A 40 29.60 -13.72 13.88
N GLU A 41 29.43 -14.64 12.94
CA GLU A 41 28.21 -15.48 12.86
C GLU A 41 28.01 -16.28 14.16
N PRO A 42 26.76 -16.68 14.43
CA PRO A 42 26.54 -18.12 14.39
C PRO A 42 25.24 -18.53 13.68
N ARG A 43 25.41 -19.41 12.69
CA ARG A 43 24.85 -20.76 12.60
C ARG A 43 23.45 -20.98 13.20
N CYS A 44 22.49 -21.24 12.30
CA CYS A 44 21.21 -21.87 12.61
C CYS A 44 21.41 -23.21 13.34
N GLN A 45 20.78 -23.36 14.50
CA GLN A 45 20.46 -24.65 15.11
C GLN A 45 18.95 -24.72 15.35
N GLU A 46 18.40 -25.88 15.01
CA GLU A 46 17.00 -26.21 15.13
C GLU A 46 16.56 -26.48 16.58
N GLN A 47 15.23 -26.52 16.74
CA GLN A 47 14.42 -27.26 17.71
C GLN A 47 14.09 -26.60 19.06
N GLY A 48 12.78 -26.61 19.33
CA GLY A 48 12.25 -26.89 20.66
C GLY A 48 11.45 -25.75 21.30
N ASP A 49 10.13 -25.91 21.27
CA ASP A 49 9.11 -25.38 22.19
C ASP A 49 9.15 -23.90 22.62
N CYS A 50 8.05 -23.20 22.34
CA CYS A 50 7.51 -22.21 23.26
C CYS A 50 5.99 -22.36 23.38
N PRO A 51 5.45 -22.20 24.61
CA PRO A 51 4.09 -22.54 24.98
C PRO A 51 3.09 -21.46 24.57
N ASP A 52 1.80 -21.82 24.62
CA ASP A 52 0.69 -20.87 24.66
C ASP A 52 0.98 -19.75 25.67
N ALA A 53 1.06 -18.52 25.16
CA ALA A 53 1.00 -17.31 25.95
C ALA A 53 -0.03 -16.39 25.30
N GLU A 54 -1.21 -16.36 25.90
CA GLU A 54 -2.18 -15.29 25.72
C GLU A 54 -1.47 -13.94 25.91
N SER A 55 -1.40 -13.16 24.83
CA SER A 55 -1.02 -11.76 24.90
C SER A 55 -2.15 -10.94 24.30
N GLY A 56 -3.11 -10.58 25.16
CA GLY A 56 -3.91 -9.39 24.95
C GLY A 56 -2.98 -8.18 24.86
N GLY A 57 -2.86 -7.59 23.66
CA GLY A 57 -2.04 -6.43 23.40
C GLY A 57 -2.62 -5.63 22.24
N ALA A 58 -2.88 -4.35 22.49
CA ALA A 58 -3.45 -3.41 21.55
C ALA A 58 -2.66 -3.33 20.22
N GLY A 59 -3.38 -3.36 19.10
CA GLY A 59 -3.02 -2.72 17.85
C GLY A 59 -1.65 -3.05 17.24
N GLN A 60 -1.30 -4.33 17.10
CA GLN A 60 -0.29 -4.67 16.08
C GLN A 60 -0.96 -4.47 14.72
N ALA A 61 -0.45 -3.52 13.92
CA ALA A 61 -0.90 -3.32 12.56
C ALA A 61 -0.82 -4.65 11.82
N ASP A 62 -1.94 -5.14 11.25
CA ASP A 62 -1.99 -6.43 10.59
C ASP A 62 -0.97 -6.47 9.43
N VAL A 63 0.11 -7.23 9.64
CA VAL A 63 1.19 -7.38 8.68
C VAL A 63 0.94 -8.64 7.84
N ILE A 64 0.73 -8.46 6.55
CA ILE A 64 0.44 -9.55 5.60
C ILE A 64 1.75 -9.97 4.91
N ARG A 65 2.11 -11.26 5.04
CA ARG A 65 3.30 -11.83 4.40
C ARG A 65 2.91 -12.62 3.15
N VAL A 66 3.47 -12.24 2.01
CA VAL A 66 3.18 -12.86 0.71
C VAL A 66 4.47 -13.32 0.05
N ARG A 67 4.51 -14.57 -0.43
CA ARG A 67 5.64 -15.10 -1.19
C ARG A 67 5.35 -15.02 -2.69
N PHE A 68 6.09 -14.16 -3.39
CA PHE A 68 5.99 -14.02 -4.84
C PHE A 68 7.36 -14.25 -5.49
N ASN A 69 7.42 -15.12 -6.49
CA ASN A 69 8.65 -15.47 -7.20
C ASN A 69 9.84 -15.82 -6.26
N LYS A 70 9.57 -16.69 -5.28
CA LYS A 70 10.49 -17.14 -4.22
C LYS A 70 10.96 -16.05 -3.23
N ARG A 71 10.58 -14.79 -3.40
CA ARG A 71 10.86 -13.69 -2.47
C ARG A 71 9.68 -13.51 -1.53
N GLU A 72 9.97 -13.41 -0.24
CA GLU A 72 8.97 -13.03 0.76
C GLU A 72 8.87 -11.50 0.78
N ARG A 73 7.65 -10.99 0.72
CA ARG A 73 7.35 -9.57 0.83
C ARG A 73 6.33 -9.39 1.94
N VAL A 74 6.48 -8.28 2.63
CA VAL A 74 5.70 -7.91 3.79
C VAL A 74 4.93 -6.65 3.43
N TYR A 75 3.61 -6.69 3.54
CA TYR A 75 2.71 -5.58 3.21
C TYR A 75 1.87 -5.19 4.43
N SER A 76 1.55 -3.90 4.55
CA SER A 76 0.48 -3.46 5.45
C SER A 76 -0.89 -3.77 4.86
N ALA A 77 -1.93 -3.78 5.68
CA ALA A 77 -3.32 -3.96 5.23
C ALA A 77 -3.71 -2.98 4.09
N GLU A 78 -3.33 -1.71 4.21
CA GLU A 78 -3.60 -0.68 3.20
C GLU A 78 -2.88 -0.95 1.87
N GLN A 79 -1.64 -1.45 1.90
CA GLN A 79 -0.88 -1.77 0.69
C GLN A 79 -1.33 -3.09 0.05
N ALA A 80 -1.87 -4.01 0.84
CA ALA A 80 -2.36 -5.30 0.36
C ALA A 80 -3.71 -5.17 -0.36
N ALA A 81 -4.59 -4.26 0.07
CA ALA A 81 -5.92 -4.06 -0.53
C ALA A 81 -5.90 -3.92 -2.07
N PRO A 82 -5.13 -2.99 -2.68
CA PRO A 82 -5.11 -2.85 -4.14
C PRO A 82 -4.51 -4.09 -4.83
N LEU A 83 -3.54 -4.77 -4.20
CA LEU A 83 -2.94 -5.99 -4.76
C LEU A 83 -3.93 -7.17 -4.76
N VAL A 84 -4.77 -7.27 -3.72
CA VAL A 84 -5.84 -8.27 -3.65
C VAL A 84 -6.93 -7.97 -4.67
N GLU A 85 -7.33 -6.71 -4.82
CA GLU A 85 -8.27 -6.30 -5.87
C GLU A 85 -7.75 -6.66 -7.27
N MET A 86 -6.48 -6.39 -7.56
CA MET A 86 -5.83 -6.81 -8.80
C MET A 86 -5.78 -8.33 -8.94
N GLY A 87 -5.56 -9.07 -7.84
CA GLY A 87 -5.60 -10.53 -7.80
C GLY A 87 -6.99 -11.07 -8.16
N LEU A 88 -8.05 -10.49 -7.61
CA LEU A 88 -9.43 -10.86 -7.93
C LEU A 88 -9.78 -10.53 -9.39
N LYS A 89 -9.33 -9.39 -9.90
CA LYS A 89 -9.43 -9.04 -11.34
C LYS A 89 -8.66 -10.04 -12.21
N TRP A 90 -7.51 -10.55 -11.75
CA TRP A 90 -6.77 -11.58 -12.47
C TRP A 90 -7.49 -12.93 -12.44
N GLU A 91 -8.06 -13.34 -11.32
CA GLU A 91 -8.85 -14.58 -11.23
C GLU A 91 -10.06 -14.57 -12.17
N SER A 92 -10.74 -13.43 -12.31
CA SER A 92 -11.86 -13.30 -13.26
C SER A 92 -11.42 -13.29 -14.73
N PHE A 93 -10.21 -12.80 -15.03
CA PHE A 93 -9.62 -12.79 -16.37
C PHE A 93 -8.88 -14.10 -16.74
N ARG A 94 -8.50 -14.90 -15.75
CA ARG A 94 -7.71 -16.12 -15.92
C ARG A 94 -8.29 -17.09 -16.95
N PRO A 95 -9.61 -17.37 -16.99
CA PRO A 95 -10.18 -18.27 -18.02
C PRO A 95 -9.97 -17.77 -19.45
N GLN A 96 -10.04 -16.46 -19.68
CA GLN A 96 -9.83 -15.82 -20.98
C GLN A 96 -8.36 -15.90 -21.36
N TYR A 97 -7.47 -15.66 -20.40
CA TYR A 97 -6.03 -15.84 -20.61
C TYR A 97 -5.67 -17.30 -20.92
N GLU A 98 -6.27 -18.28 -20.24
CA GLU A 98 -6.05 -19.70 -20.52
C GLU A 98 -6.54 -20.08 -21.93
N LYS A 99 -7.67 -19.53 -22.40
CA LYS A 99 -8.13 -19.69 -23.79
C LYS A 99 -7.15 -19.08 -24.80
N LEU A 100 -6.64 -17.87 -24.53
CA LEU A 100 -5.61 -17.23 -25.36
C LEU A 100 -4.33 -18.08 -25.40
N LYS A 101 -3.91 -18.61 -24.25
CA LYS A 101 -2.75 -19.50 -24.15
C LYS A 101 -2.95 -20.80 -24.93
N PHE A 102 -4.16 -21.38 -24.88
CA PHE A 102 -4.52 -22.55 -25.68
C PHE A 102 -4.42 -22.24 -27.19
N LEU A 103 -5.02 -21.14 -27.66
CA LEU A 103 -4.90 -20.72 -29.06
C LEU A 103 -3.45 -20.45 -29.49
N ALA A 104 -2.67 -19.85 -28.59
CA ALA A 104 -1.25 -19.59 -28.83
C ALA A 104 -0.45 -20.89 -28.94
N SER A 105 -0.78 -21.91 -28.12
CA SER A 105 -0.15 -23.22 -28.17
C SER A 105 -0.38 -23.97 -29.49
N ILE A 106 -1.60 -23.86 -30.05
CA ILE A 106 -1.94 -24.45 -31.36
C ILE A 106 -1.05 -23.85 -32.46
N ARG A 107 -0.83 -22.53 -32.42
CA ARG A 107 -0.01 -21.82 -33.41
C ARG A 107 1.48 -21.79 -33.06
N GLN A 108 1.91 -22.45 -31.97
CA GLN A 108 3.28 -22.45 -31.46
C GLN A 108 3.87 -21.04 -31.26
N LYS A 109 3.02 -20.07 -30.89
CA LYS A 109 3.41 -18.68 -30.63
C LYS A 109 3.22 -18.33 -29.16
N THR A 110 3.86 -17.27 -28.70
CA THR A 110 3.50 -16.68 -27.40
C THR A 110 2.16 -15.94 -27.52
N VAL A 111 1.49 -15.70 -26.40
CA VAL A 111 0.20 -14.97 -26.39
C VAL A 111 0.37 -13.56 -27.00
N GLY A 112 1.48 -12.87 -26.70
CA GLY A 112 1.80 -11.57 -27.31
C GLY A 112 1.95 -11.67 -28.83
N GLN A 113 2.80 -12.58 -29.31
CA GLN A 113 3.02 -12.79 -30.75
C GLN A 113 1.74 -13.21 -31.50
N LEU A 114 0.83 -13.94 -30.83
CA LEU A 114 -0.47 -14.27 -31.40
C LEU A 114 -1.32 -13.01 -31.58
N ILE A 115 -1.40 -12.16 -30.56
CA ILE A 115 -2.19 -10.93 -30.60
C ILE A 115 -1.64 -9.97 -31.66
N ASP A 116 -0.32 -9.75 -31.68
CA ASP A 116 0.34 -8.88 -32.66
C ASP A 116 0.09 -9.39 -34.09
N GLY A 117 0.25 -10.70 -34.30
CA GLY A 117 -0.05 -11.31 -35.59
C GLY A 117 -1.52 -11.20 -36.01
N LEU A 118 -2.47 -11.30 -35.08
CA LEU A 118 -3.89 -11.12 -35.38
C LEU A 118 -4.20 -9.66 -35.77
N ILE A 119 -3.58 -8.70 -35.09
CA ILE A 119 -3.71 -7.27 -35.41
C ILE A 119 -3.14 -7.00 -36.80
N GLU A 120 -1.93 -7.48 -37.08
CA GLU A 120 -1.27 -7.33 -38.40
C GLU A 120 -2.06 -8.02 -39.52
N GLU A 121 -2.59 -9.22 -39.31
CA GLU A 121 -3.42 -9.93 -40.29
C GLU A 121 -4.74 -9.18 -40.58
N GLN A 122 -5.34 -8.59 -39.56
CA GLN A 122 -6.56 -7.78 -39.72
C GLN A 122 -6.25 -6.48 -40.47
N ASP A 123 -5.20 -5.78 -40.05
CA ASP A 123 -4.77 -4.51 -40.62
C ASP A 123 -4.28 -4.68 -42.06
N GLY A 124 -3.53 -5.73 -42.37
CA GLY A 124 -3.11 -6.07 -43.73
C GLY A 124 -4.27 -6.48 -44.65
N ARG A 125 -5.34 -7.09 -44.12
CA ARG A 125 -6.58 -7.35 -44.88
C ARG A 125 -7.41 -6.10 -45.13
N LEU A 126 -7.37 -5.14 -44.21
CA LEU A 126 -8.03 -3.85 -44.40
C LEU A 126 -7.24 -3.01 -45.41
N TYR A 127 -5.92 -2.89 -45.24
CA TYR A 127 -5.06 -2.15 -46.13
C TYR A 127 -5.18 -2.63 -47.58
N ARG A 128 -5.14 -3.95 -47.83
CA ARG A 128 -5.36 -4.50 -49.18
C ARG A 128 -6.69 -4.07 -49.79
N ARG A 129 -7.79 -4.11 -49.02
CA ARG A 129 -9.09 -3.62 -49.48
C ARG A 129 -9.08 -2.12 -49.79
N MET A 130 -8.43 -1.31 -48.96
CA MET A 130 -8.31 0.13 -49.21
C MET A 130 -7.49 0.43 -50.47
N VAL A 131 -6.43 -0.33 -50.74
CA VAL A 131 -5.61 -0.18 -51.96
C VAL A 131 -6.42 -0.59 -53.20
N GLU A 132 -7.20 -1.67 -53.11
CA GLU A 132 -8.12 -2.09 -54.18
C GLU A 132 -9.19 -1.02 -54.46
N GLU A 133 -9.81 -0.45 -53.41
CA GLU A 133 -10.81 0.62 -53.51
C GLU A 133 -10.24 1.93 -54.06
N ALA A 134 -8.98 2.25 -53.74
CA ALA A 134 -8.25 3.41 -54.26
C ALA A 134 -7.73 3.22 -55.70
N GLY A 135 -7.99 2.07 -56.33
CA GLY A 135 -7.55 1.76 -57.68
C GLY A 135 -6.03 1.57 -57.82
N GLY A 136 -5.35 1.16 -56.74
CA GLY A 136 -3.90 0.97 -56.69
C GLY A 136 -3.10 2.21 -56.27
N ASP A 137 -3.75 3.31 -55.89
CA ASP A 137 -3.09 4.48 -55.31
C ASP A 137 -2.72 4.21 -53.84
N GLU A 138 -1.47 3.75 -53.63
CA GLU A 138 -0.95 3.36 -52.32
C GLU A 138 -0.88 4.54 -51.34
N GLU A 139 -0.63 5.78 -51.81
CA GLU A 139 -0.51 6.95 -50.92
C GLU A 139 -1.86 7.35 -50.32
N LYS A 140 -2.93 7.32 -51.12
CA LYS A 140 -4.28 7.60 -50.61
C LYS A 140 -4.75 6.51 -49.65
N ALA A 141 -4.51 5.25 -49.99
CA ALA A 141 -4.86 4.12 -49.15
C ALA A 141 -4.11 4.14 -47.80
N ALA A 142 -2.82 4.52 -47.79
CA ALA A 142 -2.03 4.66 -46.57
C ALA A 142 -2.56 5.77 -45.65
N ARG A 143 -2.86 6.96 -46.19
CA ARG A 143 -3.43 8.06 -45.40
C ARG A 143 -4.76 7.70 -44.76
N GLU A 144 -5.63 7.03 -45.52
CA GLU A 144 -6.94 6.63 -45.00
C GLU A 144 -6.82 5.50 -43.97
N PHE A 145 -5.89 4.55 -44.18
CA PHE A 145 -5.58 3.50 -43.22
C PHE A 145 -5.05 4.06 -41.89
N GLU A 146 -4.11 5.02 -41.92
CA GLU A 146 -3.60 5.69 -40.72
C GLU A 146 -4.69 6.44 -39.96
N LYS A 147 -5.55 7.18 -40.67
CA LYS A 147 -6.69 7.86 -40.06
C LYS A 147 -7.62 6.85 -39.35
N ARG A 148 -7.91 5.73 -40.00
CA ARG A 148 -8.78 4.69 -39.46
C ARG A 148 -8.17 3.95 -38.28
N LYS A 149 -6.84 3.75 -38.29
CA LYS A 149 -6.07 3.23 -37.15
C LYS A 149 -6.13 4.21 -35.96
N ALA A 150 -5.95 5.51 -36.22
CA ALA A 150 -6.07 6.55 -35.20
C ALA A 150 -7.50 6.65 -34.63
N GLU A 151 -8.54 6.51 -35.45
CA GLU A 151 -9.93 6.45 -34.99
C GLU A 151 -10.20 5.23 -34.11
N ARG A 152 -9.67 4.05 -34.47
CA ARG A 152 -9.78 2.83 -33.64
C ARG A 152 -9.12 3.04 -32.29
N GLN A 153 -7.94 3.66 -32.26
CA GLN A 153 -7.22 3.99 -31.04
C GLN A 153 -8.01 4.98 -30.16
N LYS A 154 -8.56 6.06 -30.74
CA LYS A 154 -9.40 7.02 -30.01
C LYS A 154 -10.66 6.36 -29.43
N ARG A 155 -11.29 5.43 -30.16
CA ARG A 155 -12.45 4.68 -29.66
C ARG A 155 -12.08 3.79 -28.49
N PHE A 156 -10.91 3.14 -28.52
CA PHE A 156 -10.41 2.35 -27.41
C PHE A 156 -10.13 3.22 -26.19
N GLU A 157 -9.46 4.36 -26.35
CA GLU A 157 -9.23 5.32 -25.26
C GLU A 157 -10.54 5.85 -24.66
N GLN A 158 -11.53 6.14 -25.50
CA GLN A 158 -12.87 6.53 -25.03
C GLN A 158 -13.55 5.40 -24.24
N PHE A 159 -13.38 4.15 -24.65
CA PHE A 159 -13.93 3.00 -23.93
C PHE A 159 -13.29 2.86 -22.55
N CYS A 160 -11.96 2.89 -22.45
CA CYS A 160 -11.26 2.84 -21.17
C CYS A 160 -11.66 4.01 -20.25
N ARG A 161 -11.75 5.23 -20.80
CA ARG A 161 -12.18 6.41 -20.02
C ARG A 161 -13.60 6.26 -19.49
N LYS A 162 -14.52 5.69 -20.29
CA LYS A 162 -15.89 5.42 -19.83
C LYS A 162 -15.93 4.41 -18.70
N GLU A 163 -15.18 3.31 -18.81
CA GLU A 163 -15.10 2.32 -17.72
C GLU A 163 -14.55 2.97 -16.44
N GLU A 164 -13.50 3.79 -16.53
CA GLU A 164 -12.96 4.53 -15.39
C GLU A 164 -13.94 5.57 -14.82
N GLU A 165 -14.70 6.26 -15.68
CA GLU A 165 -15.77 7.18 -15.26
C GLU A 165 -16.91 6.44 -14.55
N GLU A 166 -17.34 5.30 -15.09
CA GLU A 166 -18.37 4.46 -14.48
C GLU A 166 -17.91 3.90 -13.12
N GLU A 167 -16.68 3.41 -12.99
CA GLU A 167 -16.11 2.98 -11.71
C GLU A 167 -16.06 4.15 -10.70
N ARG A 168 -15.66 5.34 -11.12
CA ARG A 168 -15.65 6.55 -10.26
C ARG A 168 -17.05 6.98 -9.83
N LEU A 169 -18.03 6.94 -10.73
CA LEU A 169 -19.41 7.26 -10.43
C LEU A 169 -19.99 6.26 -9.42
N LEU A 170 -19.72 4.96 -9.59
CA LEU A 170 -20.15 3.94 -8.63
C LEU A 170 -19.50 4.13 -7.26
N GLN A 171 -18.23 4.53 -7.20
CA GLN A 171 -17.56 4.87 -5.94
C GLN A 171 -18.17 6.12 -5.30
N ALA A 172 -18.40 7.18 -6.07
CA ALA A 172 -19.03 8.40 -5.60
C ALA A 172 -20.46 8.17 -5.08
N GLU A 173 -21.25 7.33 -5.77
CA GLU A 173 -22.58 6.93 -5.30
C GLU A 173 -22.52 6.15 -3.97
N ARG A 174 -21.54 5.24 -3.82
CA ARG A 174 -21.34 4.51 -2.56
C ARG A 174 -20.96 5.46 -1.42
N GLN A 175 -20.06 6.40 -1.69
CA GLN A 175 -19.66 7.43 -0.72
C GLN A 175 -20.84 8.31 -0.33
N SER A 176 -21.61 8.80 -1.31
CA SER A 176 -22.78 9.63 -1.05
C SER A 176 -23.85 8.89 -0.23
N LYS A 177 -24.11 7.61 -0.53
CA LYS A 177 -25.04 6.78 0.27
C LYS A 177 -24.55 6.59 1.71
N ALA A 178 -23.25 6.37 1.90
CA ALA A 178 -22.66 6.25 3.24
C ALA A 178 -22.76 7.59 4.02
N GLU A 179 -22.47 8.72 3.36
CA GLU A 179 -22.59 10.05 3.95
C GLU A 179 -24.03 10.39 4.34
N GLN A 180 -25.01 10.08 3.47
CA GLN A 180 -26.43 10.24 3.78
C GLN A 180 -26.84 9.41 5.00
N ARG A 181 -26.41 8.14 5.07
CA ARG A 181 -26.67 7.27 6.22
C ARG A 181 -26.11 7.86 7.51
N LEU A 182 -24.87 8.33 7.48
CA LEU A 182 -24.20 8.94 8.64
C LEU A 182 -24.87 10.25 9.06
N ALA A 183 -25.35 11.06 8.10
CA ALA A 183 -26.09 12.28 8.39
C ALA A 183 -27.42 11.99 9.10
N ASP A 184 -28.20 11.02 8.60
CA ASP A 184 -29.46 10.60 9.21
C ASP A 184 -29.25 10.04 10.63
N GLU A 185 -28.18 9.27 10.83
CA GLU A 185 -27.80 8.73 12.13
C GLU A 185 -27.34 9.82 13.11
N PHE A 186 -26.62 10.84 12.62
CA PHE A 186 -26.22 11.98 13.43
C PHE A 186 -27.41 12.81 13.91
N LEU A 187 -28.45 12.98 13.07
CA LEU A 187 -29.69 13.62 13.48
C LEU A 187 -30.35 12.86 14.65
N LYS A 188 -30.50 11.54 14.53
CA LYS A 188 -31.02 10.69 15.62
C LYS A 188 -30.18 10.79 16.90
N LEU A 189 -28.86 10.84 16.77
CA LEU A 189 -27.97 11.00 17.93
C LEU A 189 -28.18 12.37 18.62
N THR A 190 -28.39 13.41 17.84
CA THR A 190 -28.62 14.78 18.34
C THR A 190 -29.99 14.90 19.03
N GLU A 191 -31.00 14.18 18.53
CA GLU A 191 -32.32 14.07 19.17
C GLU A 191 -32.24 13.41 20.56
N GLU A 192 -31.48 12.32 20.69
CA GLU A 192 -31.33 11.57 21.95
C GLU A 192 -30.40 12.27 22.95
N PHE A 193 -29.36 12.98 22.47
CA PHE A 193 -28.41 13.71 23.30
C PHE A 193 -28.37 15.21 22.94
N PRO A 194 -29.43 15.97 23.28
CA PRO A 194 -29.47 17.39 22.99
C PRO A 194 -28.33 18.12 23.72
N GLY A 195 -27.62 18.98 23.00
CA GLY A 195 -26.54 19.82 23.53
C GLY A 195 -25.17 19.15 23.69
N CYS A 196 -25.03 17.86 23.34
CA CYS A 196 -23.73 17.18 23.35
C CYS A 196 -22.91 17.42 22.08
N PHE A 197 -23.57 17.66 20.94
CA PHE A 197 -22.94 17.85 19.63
C PHE A 197 -23.60 19.01 18.90
N ASN A 198 -22.80 19.94 18.36
CA ASN A 198 -23.30 21.05 17.54
C ASN A 198 -23.04 20.80 16.05
N SER A 199 -21.95 20.10 15.73
CA SER A 199 -21.56 19.69 14.39
C SER A 199 -21.07 18.25 14.36
N PHE A 200 -21.10 17.62 13.18
CA PHE A 200 -20.53 16.28 12.96
C PHE A 200 -19.04 16.21 13.36
N SER A 201 -18.32 17.32 13.27
CA SER A 201 -16.91 17.42 13.68
C SER A 201 -16.68 17.26 15.19
N ASP A 202 -17.72 17.42 16.01
CA ASP A 202 -17.63 17.26 17.46
C ASP A 202 -17.60 15.77 17.86
N LEU A 203 -17.92 14.85 16.94
CA LEU A 203 -17.86 13.42 17.21
C LEU A 203 -16.41 12.92 17.24
N PRO A 204 -16.05 12.08 18.22
CA PRO A 204 -14.78 11.39 18.20
C PRO A 204 -14.63 10.55 16.93
N ARG A 205 -13.47 10.65 16.25
CA ARG A 205 -13.18 9.89 15.01
C ARG A 205 -13.34 8.38 15.22
N ALA A 206 -12.97 7.89 16.40
CA ALA A 206 -13.13 6.49 16.78
C ALA A 206 -14.59 6.01 16.71
N VAL A 207 -15.58 6.88 16.91
CA VAL A 207 -17.01 6.55 16.81
C VAL A 207 -17.42 6.37 15.35
N VAL A 208 -16.97 7.28 14.47
CA VAL A 208 -17.23 7.22 13.03
C VAL A 208 -16.54 6.00 12.41
N GLU A 209 -15.28 5.75 12.76
CA GLU A 209 -14.53 4.58 12.32
C GLU A 209 -15.20 3.28 12.77
N CYS A 210 -15.64 3.17 14.03
CA CYS A 210 -16.38 2.00 14.51
C CYS A 210 -17.70 1.81 13.73
N ALA A 211 -18.43 2.88 13.45
CA ALA A 211 -19.70 2.82 12.72
C ALA A 211 -19.50 2.31 11.27
N VAL A 212 -18.44 2.78 10.59
CA VAL A 212 -18.12 2.38 9.22
C VAL A 212 -17.52 0.96 9.16
N LEU A 213 -16.57 0.64 10.04
CA LEU A 213 -15.87 -0.65 10.03
C LEU A 213 -16.75 -1.80 10.51
N GLN A 214 -17.58 -1.58 11.53
CA GLN A 214 -18.43 -2.63 12.11
C GLN A 214 -19.83 -2.66 11.51
N ASP A 215 -20.16 -1.70 10.64
CA ASP A 215 -21.49 -1.51 10.05
C ASP A 215 -22.60 -1.37 11.11
N ILE A 216 -22.34 -0.54 12.12
CA ILE A 216 -23.21 -0.34 13.28
C ILE A 216 -23.75 1.11 13.27
N PRO A 217 -24.99 1.35 13.73
CA PRO A 217 -25.50 2.72 13.87
C PRO A 217 -24.60 3.60 14.75
N LEU A 218 -24.43 4.87 14.36
CA LEU A 218 -23.61 5.86 15.06
C LEU A 218 -23.94 5.99 16.55
N PHE A 219 -25.22 5.79 16.91
CA PHE A 219 -25.68 5.78 18.30
C PHE A 219 -25.04 4.66 19.13
N ASP A 220 -25.07 3.42 18.66
CA ASP A 220 -24.47 2.29 19.40
C ASP A 220 -22.94 2.43 19.43
N ALA A 221 -22.33 2.89 18.33
CA ALA A 221 -20.89 3.18 18.31
C ALA A 221 -20.51 4.23 19.38
N TYR A 222 -21.32 5.28 19.57
CA TYR A 222 -21.09 6.28 20.61
C TYR A 222 -21.26 5.72 22.02
N LEU A 223 -22.26 4.87 22.27
CA LEU A 223 -22.44 4.21 23.57
C LEU A 223 -21.27 3.29 23.91
N ARG A 224 -20.79 2.51 22.94
CA ARG A 224 -19.59 1.67 23.10
C ARG A 224 -18.35 2.48 23.42
N TYR A 225 -18.19 3.64 22.75
CA TYR A 225 -17.12 4.57 23.03
C TYR A 225 -17.21 5.15 24.46
N ARG A 226 -18.40 5.61 24.89
CA ARG A 226 -18.57 6.10 26.28
C ARG A 226 -18.27 5.02 27.31
N HIS A 227 -18.70 3.79 27.05
CA HIS A 227 -18.44 2.67 27.95
C HIS A 227 -16.95 2.32 28.00
N SER A 228 -16.24 2.32 26.87
CA SER A 228 -14.82 2.04 26.84
C SER A 228 -14.01 3.13 27.55
N GLU A 229 -14.36 4.40 27.37
CA GLU A 229 -13.74 5.53 28.08
C GLU A 229 -14.01 5.48 29.60
N ALA A 230 -15.23 5.15 30.02
CA ALA A 230 -15.54 4.96 31.44
C ALA A 230 -14.73 3.80 32.05
N LYS A 231 -14.57 2.69 31.31
CA LYS A 231 -13.75 1.54 31.74
C LYS A 231 -12.27 1.90 31.83
N ARG A 232 -11.74 2.69 30.88
CA ARG A 232 -10.36 3.20 30.91
C ARG A 232 -10.13 4.11 32.12
N ALA A 233 -11.03 5.08 32.35
CA ALA A 233 -10.95 5.96 33.50
C ALA A 233 -11.05 5.20 34.83
N ALA A 234 -11.90 4.18 34.93
CA ALA A 234 -12.01 3.33 36.12
C ALA A 234 -10.72 2.52 36.35
N ALA A 235 -10.15 1.93 35.30
CA ALA A 235 -8.90 1.18 35.39
C ALA A 235 -7.72 2.07 35.78
N GLU A 236 -7.66 3.30 35.28
CA GLU A 236 -6.64 4.28 35.68
C GLU A 236 -6.80 4.71 37.14
N ARG A 237 -8.03 4.97 37.59
CA ARG A 237 -8.30 5.26 39.01
C ARG A 237 -7.90 4.09 39.90
N GLU A 238 -8.23 2.86 39.52
CA GLU A 238 -7.83 1.67 40.26
C GLU A 238 -6.31 1.52 40.28
N ARG A 239 -5.63 1.78 39.15
CA ARG A 239 -4.15 1.78 39.08
C ARG A 239 -3.55 2.86 39.96
N GLN A 240 -4.11 4.07 39.98
CA GLN A 240 -3.70 5.16 40.85
C GLN A 240 -3.93 4.82 42.32
N GLN A 241 -5.07 4.22 42.69
CA GLN A 241 -5.35 3.78 44.05
C GLN A 241 -4.43 2.62 44.49
N LYS A 242 -4.17 1.65 43.62
CA LYS A 242 -3.18 0.58 43.88
C LYS A 242 -1.77 1.13 44.03
N SER A 243 -1.39 2.11 43.21
CA SER A 243 -0.10 2.80 43.31
C SER A 243 -0.01 3.63 44.58
N ALA A 244 -1.08 4.35 44.94
CA ALA A 244 -1.16 5.15 46.16
C ALA A 244 -1.16 4.26 47.41
N GLY A 245 -1.85 3.13 47.41
CA GLY A 245 -1.82 2.17 48.52
C GLY A 245 -0.47 1.46 48.66
N ARG A 246 0.27 1.24 47.56
CA ARG A 246 1.66 0.75 47.59
C ARG A 246 2.66 1.81 48.05
N SER A 247 2.42 3.08 47.69
CA SER A 247 3.31 4.20 48.04
C SER A 247 3.03 4.73 49.45
N ALA A 248 1.78 4.63 49.93
CA ALA A 248 1.36 4.88 51.30
C ALA A 248 1.60 3.65 52.19
N GLY A 249 2.69 2.91 51.92
CA GLY A 249 3.20 1.90 52.82
C GLY A 249 3.36 2.51 54.21
N SER A 250 2.64 1.93 55.17
CA SER A 250 2.65 2.30 56.58
C SER A 250 4.09 2.31 57.11
N LEU A 251 4.64 3.51 57.33
CA LEU A 251 5.87 3.71 58.12
C LEU A 251 5.69 3.31 59.61
N SER A 252 4.48 2.90 60.01
CA SER A 252 4.19 2.40 61.36
C SER A 252 4.59 0.94 61.60
N ASP A 253 5.19 0.24 60.64
CA ASP A 253 5.66 -1.15 60.82
C ASP A 253 7.15 -1.33 60.48
N THR A 254 7.98 -0.45 61.03
CA THR A 254 9.34 -0.85 61.39
C THR A 254 9.43 -0.69 62.90
N GLY A 255 9.25 -1.80 63.62
CA GLY A 255 9.59 -1.93 65.04
C GLY A 255 11.09 -1.84 65.30
N LEU A 256 11.77 -0.88 64.66
CA LEU A 256 13.16 -0.55 64.87
C LEU A 256 13.19 0.86 65.45
N SER A 257 13.61 0.94 66.70
CA SER A 257 13.88 2.18 67.40
C SER A 257 14.77 3.10 66.55
N PRO A 258 14.51 4.42 66.55
CA PRO A 258 15.22 5.41 65.70
C PRO A 258 16.71 5.58 66.01
N ASP A 259 17.26 4.83 66.98
CA ASP A 259 18.64 4.98 67.43
C ASP A 259 19.67 4.36 66.48
N PHE A 260 19.27 3.45 65.58
CA PHE A 260 20.24 2.68 64.77
C PHE A 260 20.78 3.44 63.54
N GLU A 261 19.97 4.31 62.92
CA GLU A 261 20.40 5.02 61.69
C GLU A 261 21.18 6.31 61.99
N LEU A 262 20.94 6.98 63.13
CA LEU A 262 21.76 8.11 63.56
C LEU A 262 23.19 7.66 63.90
N ASP A 263 23.35 6.49 64.53
CA ASP A 263 24.64 5.98 64.98
C ASP A 263 25.60 5.62 63.82
N GLU A 264 25.10 5.13 62.68
CA GLU A 264 25.95 4.80 61.53
C GLU A 264 26.41 6.04 60.77
N PHE A 265 25.55 7.05 60.64
CA PHE A 265 25.92 8.32 60.03
C PHE A 265 26.95 9.08 60.91
N GLU A 266 26.71 9.15 62.22
CA GLU A 266 27.66 9.76 63.16
C GLU A 266 28.98 9.00 63.19
N ARG A 267 28.96 7.65 63.20
CA ARG A 267 30.20 6.84 63.10
C ARG A 267 30.96 7.07 61.80
N ALA A 268 30.28 7.18 60.66
CA ALA A 268 30.94 7.45 59.39
C ALA A 268 31.55 8.86 59.37
N PHE A 269 30.87 9.84 59.97
CA PHE A 269 31.35 11.22 60.10
C PHE A 269 32.58 11.32 61.03
N TYR A 270 32.55 10.68 62.20
CA TYR A 270 33.70 10.65 63.10
C TYR A 270 34.90 9.86 62.55
N LYS A 271 34.65 8.83 61.74
CA LYS A 271 35.70 8.06 61.05
C LYS A 271 36.39 8.84 59.92
N ALA A 272 35.73 9.86 59.37
CA ALA A 272 36.30 10.74 58.34
C ALA A 272 37.12 11.91 58.93
N LEU A 273 37.07 12.12 60.24
CA LEU A 273 37.78 13.17 60.99
C LEU A 273 39.06 12.69 61.69
N GLN A 274 39.38 11.38 61.60
CA GLN A 274 40.67 10.79 61.95
C GLN A 274 41.54 10.62 60.71
#